data_AF-A0A969HV66-F1
#
_entry.id   AF-A0A969HV66-F1
#
_cell.length_a   1.000
_cell.length_b   1.000
_cell.length_c   1.000
_cell.angle_alpha   90.00
_cell.angle_beta   90.00
_cell.angle_gamma   90.00
#
_symmetry.space_group_name_H-M   'P 1'
#
loop_
_entity.id
_entity.type
_entity.pdbx_description
1 polymer ?
#
loop_
_entity_poly.entity_id
_entity_poly.type
_entity_poly.pdbx_seq_one_letter_code
_entity_poly.pdbx_strand_id
1 'polypeptide(L)'
;MIGKVSNSISAAQLPSPIARLYHTASERMGVRHTLIWLLPLLAACLLVGSAAVSAPRTVTVTLGQEEYLNDQGEARNLYNLLGWGQAEQYGERSARRAGASASFIIPLAFRLDTDLELTLISCGCGIHGTAMLTINDMQMPVTLTDQWQVQRFVLTHTPSIHGNDLYLAWHSANDLGPLVHRASIAPATPALPLFEGGILALTVAGMLWVGRRQSLRLLLPWVALVVLCMLAGQALYERHLLPWPVLLAYGGIAAVLLTFPYAAPAAAPWTRFVLWGVVLWVLAVPQLFGTWLMDDAFISFRYSRNLIEGHGLTFNPGGAIVEGYTNFLWVIYIAGGLALGFEPVLLAQATTLAIALFCLTACYGLARQWLGTRWALAAPVLLAAMPAFLTYSARGSGMETALVALLAVLALWAIWRAQTWQGGLLRGCCVRWS
;
A
#
# COMPACT_ATOMS: atom_id res chain seq x y z
N MET A 1 86.05 14.39 -18.22
CA MET A 1 86.05 15.66 -17.47
C MET A 1 84.60 16.06 -17.23
N ILE A 2 84.30 16.36 -15.95
CA ILE A 2 83.09 17.05 -15.43
C ILE A 2 81.81 16.19 -15.52
N GLY A 3 81.06 15.85 -14.47
CA GLY A 3 81.02 16.29 -13.08
C GLY A 3 79.54 16.22 -12.65
N LYS A 4 79.17 15.19 -11.87
CA LYS A 4 77.82 15.00 -11.30
C LYS A 4 77.58 16.04 -10.20
N VAL A 5 76.49 16.80 -10.27
CA VAL A 5 76.00 17.61 -9.15
C VAL A 5 74.57 17.16 -8.81
N SER A 6 74.42 16.71 -7.56
CA SER A 6 73.18 16.34 -6.90
C SER A 6 72.32 17.57 -6.57
N ASN A 7 71.00 17.40 -6.51
CA ASN A 7 70.25 17.80 -5.32
C ASN A 7 68.88 17.09 -5.28
N SER A 8 68.70 16.30 -4.23
CA SER A 8 67.42 15.93 -3.65
C SER A 8 66.65 17.18 -3.21
N ILE A 9 65.32 17.19 -3.34
CA ILE A 9 64.38 17.57 -2.27
C ILE A 9 62.95 17.15 -2.66
N SER A 10 62.24 16.76 -1.62
CA SER A 10 60.98 16.04 -1.45
C SER A 10 59.70 16.70 -1.97
N ALA A 11 58.71 15.84 -2.22
CA ALA A 11 57.28 16.15 -2.32
C ALA A 11 56.74 16.84 -1.06
N ALA A 12 56.64 18.17 -1.07
CA ALA A 12 55.75 18.94 -0.20
C ALA A 12 55.57 20.36 -0.74
N GLN A 13 54.53 20.59 -1.55
CA GLN A 13 53.98 21.94 -1.77
C GLN A 13 52.59 21.87 -2.43
N LEU A 14 51.55 21.71 -1.61
CA LEU A 14 50.29 22.47 -1.68
C LEU A 14 49.41 22.13 -0.45
N PRO A 15 48.91 23.12 0.31
CA PRO A 15 48.23 22.91 1.58
C PRO A 15 46.70 22.82 1.42
N SER A 16 46.06 21.87 2.10
CA SER A 16 44.69 22.09 2.59
C SER A 16 44.55 21.54 4.03
N PRO A 17 44.14 22.36 5.01
CA PRO A 17 43.82 21.90 6.37
C PRO A 17 42.60 20.97 6.42
N ILE A 18 41.78 20.97 5.37
CA ILE A 18 40.47 20.30 5.31
C ILE A 18 40.62 18.77 5.11
N ALA A 19 41.62 18.32 4.34
CA ALA A 19 41.82 16.89 4.07
C ALA A 19 42.29 16.09 5.32
N ARG A 20 43.07 16.72 6.21
CA ARG A 20 43.54 16.08 7.45
C ARG A 20 42.49 16.02 8.55
N LEU A 21 41.58 17.00 8.61
CA LEU A 21 40.43 16.99 9.52
C LEU A 21 39.38 15.93 9.12
N TYR A 22 39.20 15.68 7.82
CA TYR A 22 38.27 14.64 7.35
C TYR A 22 38.72 13.23 7.69
N HIS A 23 40.02 12.93 7.52
CA HIS A 23 40.53 11.58 7.82
C HIS A 23 40.56 11.28 9.31
N THR A 24 41.01 12.22 10.15
CA THR A 24 41.14 12.00 11.61
C THR A 24 39.80 11.98 12.36
N ALA A 25 38.76 12.67 11.85
CA ALA A 25 37.42 12.60 12.43
C ALA A 25 36.66 11.31 12.05
N SER A 26 37.01 10.66 10.93
CA SER A 26 36.30 9.46 10.45
C SER A 26 36.67 8.18 11.19
N GLU A 27 37.89 8.10 11.77
CA GLU A 27 38.39 6.88 12.41
C GLU A 27 38.09 6.79 13.91
N ARG A 28 37.74 7.89 14.59
CA ARG A 28 37.48 7.90 16.04
C ARG A 28 36.01 7.82 16.45
N MET A 29 35.06 7.94 15.53
CA MET A 29 33.62 7.76 15.81
C MET A 29 33.22 6.29 15.67
N GLY A 30 33.80 5.45 16.53
CA GLY A 30 33.49 4.03 16.61
C GLY A 30 32.07 3.77 17.11
N VAL A 31 31.43 2.77 16.50
CA VAL A 31 30.25 1.92 16.82
C VAL A 31 29.40 2.29 18.06
N ARG A 32 30.01 2.68 19.19
CA ARG A 32 29.32 3.12 20.42
C ARG A 32 28.45 4.37 20.23
N HIS A 33 28.86 5.34 19.43
CA HIS A 33 28.05 6.56 19.22
C HIS A 33 26.83 6.30 18.33
N THR A 34 26.93 5.37 17.39
CA THR A 34 25.80 4.98 16.51
C THR A 34 24.70 4.27 17.30
N LEU A 35 25.07 3.43 18.29
CA LEU A 35 24.13 2.79 19.22
C LEU A 35 23.41 3.80 20.12
N ILE A 36 24.10 4.86 20.56
CA ILE A 36 23.52 5.91 21.42
C ILE A 36 22.44 6.72 20.70
N TRP A 37 22.55 6.91 19.38
CA TRP A 37 21.51 7.59 18.57
C TRP A 37 20.40 6.65 18.08
N LEU A 38 20.70 5.35 17.92
CA LEU A 38 19.71 4.34 17.49
C LEU A 38 18.68 4.03 18.58
N LEU A 39 19.09 3.99 19.85
CA LEU A 39 18.22 3.68 20.98
C LEU A 39 17.04 4.67 21.17
N PRO A 40 17.23 6.01 21.17
CA PRO A 40 16.12 6.95 21.29
C PRO A 40 15.25 7.00 20.03
N LEU A 41 15.79 6.72 18.84
CA LEU A 41 15.03 6.64 17.59
C LEU A 41 14.17 5.36 17.55
N LEU A 42 14.71 4.22 17.95
CA LEU A 42 13.96 2.98 18.16
C LEU A 42 12.90 3.15 19.25
N ALA A 43 13.23 3.79 20.37
CA ALA A 43 12.28 4.08 21.44
C ALA A 43 11.17 5.03 20.98
N ALA A 44 11.50 6.07 20.23
CA ALA A 44 10.51 6.98 19.65
C ALA A 44 9.63 6.29 18.59
N CYS A 45 10.20 5.44 17.73
CA CYS A 45 9.43 4.64 16.78
C CYS A 45 8.54 3.61 17.47
N LEU A 46 9.00 2.99 18.56
CA LEU A 46 8.20 2.06 19.37
C LEU A 46 7.09 2.80 20.13
N LEU A 47 7.36 3.98 20.70
CA LEU A 47 6.38 4.81 21.41
C LEU A 47 5.32 5.40 20.47
N VAL A 48 5.75 5.98 19.35
CA VAL A 48 4.83 6.55 18.34
C VAL A 48 4.07 5.45 17.60
N GLY A 49 4.74 4.33 17.27
CA GLY A 49 4.09 3.14 16.74
C GLY A 49 3.05 2.59 17.71
N SER A 50 3.37 2.50 19.00
CA SER A 50 2.41 2.03 20.01
C SER A 50 1.23 2.98 20.23
N ALA A 51 1.41 4.30 20.07
CA ALA A 51 0.34 5.28 20.26
C ALA A 51 -0.53 5.50 19.00
N ALA A 52 0.01 5.29 17.80
CA ALA A 52 -0.71 5.41 16.54
C ALA A 52 -1.43 4.10 16.13
N VAL A 53 -1.01 2.96 16.68
CA VAL A 53 -1.61 1.62 16.47
C VAL A 53 -2.72 1.31 17.52
N SER A 54 -2.87 2.11 18.57
CA SER A 54 -3.63 1.74 19.78
C SER A 54 -5.09 2.21 19.89
N ALA A 55 -5.75 2.65 18.83
CA ALA A 55 -7.21 2.82 18.88
C ALA A 55 -7.86 1.69 18.09
N PRO A 56 -8.53 0.70 18.72
CA PRO A 56 -9.51 -0.10 18.00
C PRO A 56 -10.49 0.89 17.36
N ARG A 57 -10.41 1.04 16.04
CA ARG A 57 -11.24 2.02 15.33
C ARG A 57 -12.65 1.46 15.28
N THR A 58 -13.45 1.87 16.27
CA THR A 58 -14.88 1.59 16.28
C THR A 58 -15.54 2.41 15.18
N VAL A 59 -16.16 1.75 14.20
CA VAL A 59 -17.02 2.43 13.23
C VAL A 59 -18.37 2.60 13.88
N THR A 60 -18.86 3.83 13.97
CA THR A 60 -20.21 4.12 14.46
C THR A 60 -20.99 4.83 13.37
N VAL A 61 -22.15 4.27 13.04
CA VAL A 61 -23.12 4.82 12.11
C VAL A 61 -24.37 5.18 12.91
N THR A 62 -24.77 6.45 12.84
CA THR A 62 -26.03 6.92 13.43
C THR A 62 -26.98 7.28 12.30
N LEU A 63 -27.98 6.44 12.04
CA LEU A 63 -28.82 6.54 10.83
C LEU A 63 -29.60 7.86 10.74
N GLY A 64 -29.86 8.52 11.87
CA GLY A 64 -30.53 9.82 11.91
C GLY A 64 -29.60 11.04 11.89
N GLN A 65 -28.28 10.88 11.81
CA GLN A 65 -27.29 11.97 11.80
C GLN A 65 -26.14 11.65 10.83
N GLU A 66 -26.46 11.61 9.54
CA GLU A 66 -25.47 11.40 8.50
C GLU A 66 -25.10 12.74 7.88
N GLU A 67 -23.84 13.13 8.04
CA GLU A 67 -23.26 14.31 7.41
C GLU A 67 -23.33 14.15 5.88
N TYR A 68 -24.18 14.97 5.24
CA TYR A 68 -24.38 15.09 3.79
C TYR A 68 -24.30 13.77 3.01
N LEU A 69 -25.34 12.94 3.16
CA LEU A 69 -25.57 11.83 2.23
C LEU A 69 -25.59 12.38 0.79
N ASN A 70 -24.87 11.72 -0.13
CA ASN A 70 -24.99 12.03 -1.55
C ASN A 70 -26.36 11.57 -2.10
N ASP A 71 -26.64 11.84 -3.38
CA ASP A 71 -27.90 11.48 -4.04
C ASP A 71 -28.16 9.95 -4.09
N GLN A 72 -27.15 9.13 -3.79
CA GLN A 72 -27.23 7.67 -3.69
C GLN A 72 -27.40 7.17 -2.24
N GLY A 73 -27.52 8.08 -1.26
CA GLY A 73 -27.66 7.73 0.15
C GLY A 73 -26.35 7.25 0.79
N GLU A 74 -25.20 7.74 0.32
CA GLU A 74 -23.88 7.34 0.79
C GLU A 74 -23.20 8.43 1.61
N ALA A 75 -22.54 8.02 2.69
CA ALA A 75 -21.72 8.81 3.59
C ALA A 75 -20.41 8.07 3.90
N ARG A 76 -19.50 8.72 4.65
CA ARG A 76 -18.16 8.18 4.94
C ARG A 76 -18.16 6.74 5.49
N ASN A 77 -19.17 6.38 6.30
CA ASN A 77 -19.27 5.13 7.04
C ASN A 77 -20.52 4.29 6.67
N LEU A 78 -21.26 4.68 5.64
CA LEU A 78 -22.49 4.00 5.25
C LEU A 78 -22.75 4.20 3.75
N TYR A 79 -23.12 3.14 3.03
CA TYR A 79 -23.57 3.26 1.64
C TYR A 79 -24.74 2.30 1.35
N ASN A 80 -25.40 2.48 0.20
CA ASN A 80 -26.57 1.70 -0.23
C ASN A 80 -27.75 1.73 0.77
N LEU A 81 -28.10 2.93 1.26
CA LEU A 81 -29.21 3.18 2.21
C LEU A 81 -30.58 3.03 1.53
N LEU A 82 -31.02 1.80 1.26
CA LEU A 82 -32.28 1.52 0.56
C LEU A 82 -33.41 1.15 1.52
N GLY A 83 -34.63 1.58 1.21
CA GLY A 83 -35.84 1.18 1.95
C GLY A 83 -35.99 1.79 3.34
N TRP A 84 -35.28 2.89 3.62
CA TRP A 84 -35.37 3.63 4.89
C TRP A 84 -36.31 4.83 4.77
N GLY A 85 -37.07 5.07 5.84
CA GLY A 85 -37.87 6.28 6.00
C GLY A 85 -37.02 7.54 6.25
N GLN A 86 -37.73 8.66 6.41
CA GLN A 86 -37.14 9.92 6.84
C GLN A 86 -36.48 9.77 8.21
N ALA A 87 -35.46 10.59 8.47
CA ALA A 87 -34.86 10.65 9.79
C ALA A 87 -35.86 11.28 10.78
N GLU A 88 -36.09 10.59 11.89
CA GLU A 88 -37.03 10.98 12.94
C GLU A 88 -36.29 11.11 14.27
N GLN A 89 -36.75 12.03 15.11
CA GLN A 89 -36.16 12.29 16.41
C GLN A 89 -37.04 11.72 17.52
N TYR A 90 -36.46 10.83 18.32
CA TYR A 90 -37.09 10.15 19.46
C TYR A 90 -36.33 10.52 20.74
N GLY A 91 -36.74 11.62 21.37
CA GLY A 91 -36.02 12.19 22.51
C GLY A 91 -34.63 12.68 22.09
N GLU A 92 -33.59 12.16 22.75
CA GLU A 92 -32.18 12.47 22.42
C GLU A 92 -31.62 11.63 21.26
N ARG A 93 -32.39 10.68 20.71
CA ARG A 93 -31.94 9.76 19.65
C ARG A 93 -32.50 10.17 18.30
N SER A 94 -31.69 10.08 17.25
CA SER A 94 -32.11 10.22 15.86
C SER A 94 -32.11 8.85 15.16
N ALA A 95 -33.19 8.46 14.53
CA ALA A 95 -33.35 7.11 13.97
C ALA A 95 -34.10 7.14 12.63
N ARG A 96 -33.96 6.07 11.85
CA ARG A 96 -34.75 5.84 10.63
C ARG A 96 -35.55 4.56 10.75
N ARG A 97 -36.77 4.58 10.22
CA ARG A 97 -37.64 3.40 10.19
C ARG A 97 -37.33 2.57 8.95
N ALA A 98 -37.13 1.27 9.13
CA ALA A 98 -37.08 0.33 8.03
C ALA A 98 -38.48 0.12 7.44
N GLY A 99 -38.61 0.12 6.11
CA GLY A 99 -39.83 -0.30 5.42
C GLY A 99 -40.00 -1.83 5.40
N ALA A 100 -40.73 -2.34 4.39
CA ALA A 100 -40.93 -3.77 4.15
C ALA A 100 -39.59 -4.52 3.98
N SER A 101 -38.68 -3.88 3.26
CA SER A 101 -37.29 -4.28 3.10
C SER A 101 -36.43 -3.03 3.22
N ALA A 102 -35.46 -3.03 4.12
CA ALA A 102 -34.52 -1.93 4.27
C ALA A 102 -33.11 -2.46 4.45
N SER A 103 -32.12 -1.85 3.82
CA SER A 103 -30.73 -2.28 3.92
C SER A 103 -29.76 -1.13 3.95
N PHE A 104 -28.60 -1.36 4.54
CA PHE A 104 -27.43 -0.53 4.34
C PHE A 104 -26.17 -1.36 4.50
N ILE A 105 -25.07 -0.78 4.04
CA ILE A 105 -23.78 -1.41 4.07
C ILE A 105 -22.81 -0.55 4.88
N ILE A 106 -22.14 -1.16 5.86
CA ILE A 106 -21.03 -0.53 6.58
C ILE A 106 -19.73 -1.04 5.94
N PRO A 107 -18.92 -0.15 5.33
CA PRO A 107 -17.70 -0.60 4.69
C PRO A 107 -16.69 -1.13 5.72
N LEU A 108 -16.22 -2.39 5.63
CA LEU A 108 -15.06 -2.80 6.43
C LEU A 108 -13.80 -2.31 5.73
N ALA A 109 -13.29 -1.17 6.18
CA ALA A 109 -11.89 -0.82 5.92
C ALA A 109 -10.91 -1.62 6.81
N PHE A 110 -11.43 -2.52 7.67
CA PHE A 110 -10.67 -3.21 8.70
C PHE A 110 -10.31 -4.64 8.27
N ARG A 111 -9.02 -4.89 8.04
CA ARG A 111 -8.47 -6.24 8.12
C ARG A 111 -8.43 -6.65 9.57
N LEU A 112 -9.39 -7.43 9.97
CA LEU A 112 -9.45 -7.94 11.32
C LEU A 112 -9.16 -9.42 11.23
N ASP A 113 -7.92 -9.80 11.50
CA ASP A 113 -7.56 -11.17 11.86
C ASP A 113 -8.17 -11.56 13.23
N THR A 114 -9.31 -10.99 13.58
CA THR A 114 -9.97 -11.03 14.88
C THR A 114 -11.48 -10.97 14.67
N ASP A 115 -12.22 -11.61 15.57
CA ASP A 115 -13.68 -11.50 15.59
C ASP A 115 -14.13 -10.04 15.78
N LEU A 116 -15.33 -9.75 15.29
CA LEU A 116 -15.95 -8.43 15.31
C LEU A 116 -17.17 -8.41 16.23
N GLU A 117 -17.31 -7.37 17.03
CA GLU A 117 -18.53 -7.10 17.79
C GLU A 117 -19.35 -6.02 17.09
N LEU A 118 -20.50 -6.41 16.53
CA LEU A 118 -21.53 -5.51 16.03
C LEU A 118 -22.52 -5.22 17.16
N THR A 119 -22.74 -3.95 17.46
CA THR A 119 -23.80 -3.48 18.36
C THR A 119 -24.85 -2.69 17.57
N LEU A 120 -26.10 -3.14 17.61
CA LEU A 120 -27.25 -2.48 17.02
C LEU A 120 -28.16 -1.90 18.12
N ILE A 121 -28.61 -0.66 17.94
CA ILE A 121 -29.60 -0.02 18.81
C ILE A 121 -30.88 0.19 18.00
N SER A 122 -31.91 -0.58 18.31
CA SER A 122 -33.18 -0.59 17.57
C SER A 122 -34.42 -0.72 18.46
N CYS A 123 -35.58 -0.33 17.96
CA CYS A 123 -36.87 -0.57 18.61
C CYS A 123 -37.97 -0.84 17.57
N GLY A 124 -39.04 -1.52 17.99
CA GLY A 124 -40.31 -1.54 17.25
C GLY A 124 -41.05 -0.21 17.36
N CYS A 125 -41.00 0.42 18.55
CA CYS A 125 -41.59 1.72 18.89
C CYS A 125 -42.97 1.93 18.23
N GLY A 126 -44.00 1.28 18.79
CA GLY A 126 -45.36 1.27 18.27
C GLY A 126 -45.68 0.10 17.34
N ILE A 127 -44.73 -0.83 17.15
CA ILE A 127 -44.89 -2.04 16.33
C ILE A 127 -44.43 -3.25 17.14
N HIS A 128 -45.30 -4.25 17.19
CA HIS A 128 -45.01 -5.56 17.80
C HIS A 128 -44.98 -6.63 16.72
N GLY A 129 -44.07 -7.58 16.85
CA GLY A 129 -43.92 -8.69 15.91
C GLY A 129 -42.48 -9.13 15.79
N THR A 130 -42.16 -9.77 14.66
CA THR A 130 -40.81 -10.25 14.36
C THR A 130 -40.40 -9.69 13.00
N ALA A 131 -39.20 -9.12 12.92
CA ALA A 131 -38.54 -8.76 11.66
C ALA A 131 -37.37 -9.71 11.43
N MET A 132 -37.11 -10.09 10.18
CA MET A 132 -35.94 -10.89 9.85
C MET A 132 -34.75 -9.97 9.58
N LEU A 133 -33.75 -10.03 10.46
CA LEU A 133 -32.46 -9.37 10.27
C LEU A 133 -31.53 -10.30 9.50
N THR A 134 -31.01 -9.79 8.39
CA THR A 134 -29.98 -10.42 7.58
C THR A 134 -28.67 -9.67 7.86
N ILE A 135 -27.65 -10.40 8.30
CA ILE A 135 -26.28 -9.92 8.46
C ILE A 135 -25.42 -10.75 7.50
N ASN A 136 -25.01 -10.14 6.39
CA ASN A 136 -24.41 -10.85 5.26
C ASN A 136 -25.31 -12.04 4.82
N ASP A 137 -24.84 -13.28 4.95
CA ASP A 137 -25.62 -14.48 4.60
C ASP A 137 -26.43 -15.05 5.79
N MET A 138 -26.23 -14.54 7.00
CA MET A 138 -26.91 -15.04 8.19
C MET A 138 -28.25 -14.35 8.38
N GLN A 139 -29.33 -15.12 8.49
CA GLN A 139 -30.67 -14.60 8.79
C GLN A 139 -31.10 -15.00 10.19
N MET A 140 -31.62 -14.04 10.93
CA MET A 140 -32.10 -14.26 12.29
C MET A 140 -33.36 -13.43 12.60
N PRO A 141 -34.34 -14.00 13.31
CA PRO A 141 -35.51 -13.26 13.75
C PRO A 141 -35.14 -12.27 14.86
N VAL A 142 -35.64 -11.05 14.73
CA VAL A 142 -35.53 -9.98 15.71
C VAL A 142 -36.91 -9.58 16.20
N THR A 143 -37.13 -9.71 17.50
CA THR A 143 -38.39 -9.33 18.14
C THR A 143 -38.50 -7.81 18.25
N LEU A 144 -39.62 -7.26 17.77
CA LEU A 144 -39.92 -5.83 17.83
C LEU A 144 -40.64 -5.49 19.13
N THR A 145 -40.02 -4.66 19.96
CA THR A 145 -40.56 -4.16 21.23
C THR A 145 -40.68 -2.65 21.24
N ASP A 146 -41.58 -2.09 22.05
CA ASP A 146 -41.69 -0.64 22.20
C ASP A 146 -40.47 0.00 22.86
N GLN A 147 -39.73 -0.77 23.64
CA GLN A 147 -38.50 -0.32 24.28
C GLN A 147 -37.33 -0.42 23.30
N TRP A 148 -36.39 0.51 23.44
CA TRP A 148 -35.10 0.44 22.75
C TRP A 148 -34.27 -0.72 23.28
N GLN A 149 -33.79 -1.54 22.37
CA GLN A 149 -32.94 -2.68 22.65
C GLN A 149 -31.53 -2.45 22.11
N VAL A 150 -30.55 -2.97 22.85
CA VAL A 150 -29.16 -3.05 22.41
C VAL A 150 -28.88 -4.51 22.10
N GLN A 151 -28.66 -4.81 20.83
CA GLN A 151 -28.36 -6.15 20.34
C GLN A 151 -26.89 -6.23 19.99
N ARG A 152 -26.21 -7.29 20.46
CA ARG A 152 -24.79 -7.50 20.24
C ARG A 152 -24.58 -8.80 19.50
N PHE A 153 -23.80 -8.76 18.44
CA PHE A 153 -23.49 -9.89 17.58
C PHE A 153 -21.98 -10.01 17.48
N VAL A 154 -21.46 -11.22 17.71
CA VAL A 154 -20.06 -11.54 17.44
C VAL A 154 -19.99 -12.16 16.06
N LEU A 155 -19.38 -11.44 15.13
CA LEU A 155 -19.13 -11.87 13.76
C LEU A 155 -17.76 -12.54 13.77
N THR A 156 -17.76 -13.86 13.65
CA THR A 156 -16.51 -14.64 13.61
C THR A 156 -15.71 -14.27 12.38
N HIS A 157 -14.39 -14.11 12.53
CA HIS A 157 -13.53 -13.87 11.38
C HIS A 157 -13.57 -15.06 10.42
N THR A 158 -14.29 -14.89 9.31
CA THR A 158 -14.29 -15.84 8.19
C THR A 158 -13.41 -15.27 7.08
N PRO A 159 -12.21 -15.84 6.83
CA PRO A 159 -11.33 -15.34 5.78
C PRO A 159 -11.96 -15.58 4.41
N SER A 160 -12.67 -14.57 3.89
CA SER A 160 -13.20 -14.60 2.54
C SER A 160 -13.30 -13.19 1.97
N ILE A 161 -12.84 -13.05 0.73
CA ILE A 161 -12.66 -11.80 -0.03
C ILE A 161 -13.93 -11.19 -0.61
N HIS A 162 -15.10 -11.81 -0.37
CA HIS A 162 -16.38 -11.36 -0.93
C HIS A 162 -17.33 -10.75 0.13
N GLY A 163 -16.91 -10.70 1.40
CA GLY A 163 -17.73 -10.22 2.52
C GLY A 163 -17.17 -8.98 3.22
N ASN A 164 -16.50 -8.09 2.49
CA ASN A 164 -15.76 -6.97 3.09
C ASN A 164 -16.63 -5.81 3.54
N ASP A 165 -17.93 -5.83 3.29
CA ASP A 165 -18.79 -4.81 3.85
C ASP A 165 -19.93 -5.48 4.59
N LEU A 166 -20.24 -4.96 5.78
CA LEU A 166 -21.26 -5.53 6.63
C LEU A 166 -22.61 -5.13 6.04
N TYR A 167 -23.22 -6.07 5.33
CA TYR A 167 -24.56 -5.93 4.80
C TYR A 167 -25.56 -6.20 5.91
N LEU A 168 -26.38 -5.20 6.19
CA LEU A 168 -27.45 -5.27 7.17
C LEU A 168 -28.76 -5.04 6.44
N ALA A 169 -29.68 -6.00 6.52
CA ALA A 169 -31.01 -5.85 5.95
C ALA A 169 -32.11 -6.36 6.86
N TRP A 170 -33.24 -5.67 6.86
CA TRP A 170 -34.45 -6.06 7.57
C TRP A 170 -35.54 -6.38 6.58
N HIS A 171 -36.24 -7.49 6.82
CA HIS A 171 -37.44 -7.88 6.08
C HIS A 171 -38.60 -8.06 7.08
N SER A 172 -39.70 -7.35 6.87
CA SER A 172 -40.89 -7.37 7.74
C SER A 172 -42.14 -7.68 6.93
N ALA A 173 -43.03 -8.53 7.49
CA ALA A 173 -44.24 -8.98 6.81
C ALA A 173 -45.32 -7.89 6.68
N ASN A 174 -45.27 -6.85 7.52
CA ASN A 174 -46.32 -5.82 7.63
C ASN A 174 -45.87 -4.46 7.06
N ASP A 175 -44.96 -4.46 6.08
CA ASP A 175 -44.35 -3.28 5.44
C ASP A 175 -43.63 -2.26 6.35
N LEU A 176 -43.55 -2.56 7.64
CA LEU A 176 -42.90 -1.72 8.65
C LEU A 176 -41.94 -2.57 9.48
N GLY A 177 -40.65 -2.25 9.38
CA GLY A 177 -39.57 -2.81 10.17
C GLY A 177 -39.20 -1.96 11.39
N PRO A 178 -38.09 -2.30 12.08
CA PRO A 178 -37.65 -1.56 13.25
C PRO A 178 -37.21 -0.13 12.92
N LEU A 179 -37.29 0.73 13.93
CA LEU A 179 -36.48 1.94 14.00
C LEU A 179 -35.08 1.57 14.42
N VAL A 180 -34.08 2.01 13.65
CA VAL A 180 -32.67 1.79 13.96
C VAL A 180 -32.02 3.15 14.19
N HIS A 181 -31.44 3.32 15.37
CA HIS A 181 -30.74 4.54 15.78
C HIS A 181 -29.27 4.46 15.39
N ARG A 182 -28.61 3.38 15.79
CA ARG A 182 -27.15 3.25 15.72
C ARG A 182 -26.74 1.83 15.39
N ALA A 183 -25.75 1.70 14.52
CA ALA A 183 -24.98 0.50 14.31
C ALA A 183 -23.51 0.82 14.58
N SER A 184 -22.86 0.09 15.48
CA SER A 184 -21.43 0.26 15.77
C SER A 184 -20.69 -1.06 15.69
N ILE A 185 -19.50 -1.04 15.11
CA ILE A 185 -18.65 -2.20 14.92
C ILE A 185 -17.31 -1.95 15.62
N ALA A 186 -16.85 -2.89 16.44
CA ALA A 186 -15.55 -2.84 17.10
C ALA A 186 -14.84 -4.22 17.04
N PRO A 187 -13.50 -4.26 17.12
CA PRO A 187 -12.77 -5.53 17.30
C PRO A 187 -13.19 -6.20 18.62
N ALA A 188 -13.45 -7.51 18.60
CA ALA A 188 -13.81 -8.28 19.80
C ALA A 188 -12.62 -8.42 20.79
N THR A 189 -11.39 -8.35 20.27
CA THR A 189 -10.16 -8.31 21.07
C THR A 189 -9.25 -7.17 20.60
N PRO A 190 -8.69 -6.34 21.50
CA PRO A 190 -7.70 -5.35 21.10
C PRO A 190 -6.47 -6.06 20.53
N ALA A 191 -6.08 -5.71 19.30
CA ALA A 191 -4.87 -6.22 18.68
C ALA A 191 -3.65 -5.86 19.55
N LEU A 192 -2.83 -6.86 19.89
CA LEU A 192 -1.55 -6.62 20.56
C LEU A 192 -0.57 -6.01 19.54
N PRO A 193 -0.01 -4.81 19.76
CA PRO A 193 0.83 -4.09 18.80
C PRO A 193 2.23 -4.73 18.57
N LEU A 194 2.48 -5.92 19.12
CA LEU A 194 3.79 -6.57 19.17
C LEU A 194 4.29 -7.06 17.80
N PHE A 195 3.40 -7.41 16.87
CA PHE A 195 3.80 -8.00 15.59
C PHE A 195 4.29 -6.95 14.58
N GLU A 196 3.63 -5.79 14.51
CA GLU A 196 3.99 -4.71 13.57
C GLU A 196 5.29 -4.00 13.97
N GLY A 197 5.52 -3.81 15.26
CA GLY A 197 6.78 -3.24 15.79
C GLY A 197 8.00 -4.11 15.49
N GLY A 198 7.83 -5.44 15.45
CA GLY A 198 8.89 -6.39 15.12
C GLY A 198 9.35 -6.28 13.66
N ILE A 199 8.42 -6.14 12.71
CA ILE A 199 8.75 -6.00 11.29
C ILE A 199 9.43 -4.65 11.04
N LEU A 200 8.96 -3.57 11.67
CA LEU A 200 9.63 -2.27 11.61
C LEU A 200 11.07 -2.36 12.13
N ALA A 201 11.27 -3.00 13.29
CA ALA A 201 12.59 -3.19 13.88
C ALA A 201 13.53 -4.02 12.97
N LEU A 202 13.04 -5.09 12.36
CA LEU A 202 13.80 -5.92 11.42
C LEU A 202 14.12 -5.18 10.12
N THR A 203 13.19 -4.37 9.61
CA THR A 203 13.38 -3.58 8.39
C THR A 203 14.42 -2.48 8.63
N VAL A 204 14.33 -1.78 9.75
CA VAL A 204 15.33 -0.79 10.19
C VAL A 204 16.69 -1.48 10.41
N ALA A 205 16.72 -2.64 11.08
CA ALA A 205 17.95 -3.40 11.27
C ALA A 205 18.58 -3.87 9.94
N GLY A 206 17.76 -4.30 8.98
CA GLY A 206 18.19 -4.68 7.63
C GLY A 206 18.75 -3.50 6.85
N MET A 207 18.08 -2.35 6.88
CA MET A 207 18.59 -1.09 6.29
C MET A 207 19.92 -0.66 6.92
N LEU A 208 20.05 -0.79 8.25
CA LEU A 208 21.28 -0.49 8.97
C LEU A 208 22.40 -1.49 8.67
N TRP A 209 22.08 -2.76 8.49
CA TRP A 209 23.03 -3.82 8.13
C TRP A 209 23.56 -3.66 6.70
N VAL A 210 22.69 -3.40 5.73
CA VAL A 210 23.05 -3.08 4.33
C VAL A 210 23.85 -1.76 4.27
N GLY A 211 23.48 -0.77 5.10
CA GLY A 211 24.17 0.52 5.22
C GLY A 211 25.60 0.46 5.80
N ARG A 212 26.03 -0.67 6.38
CA ARG A 212 27.41 -0.85 6.88
C ARG A 212 28.48 -0.73 5.79
N ARG A 213 28.13 -0.78 4.50
CA ARG A 213 29.07 -0.71 3.36
C ARG A 213 29.13 0.65 2.64
N GLN A 214 29.22 1.74 3.41
CA GLN A 214 29.60 3.11 3.01
C GLN A 214 28.44 4.14 2.89
N SER A 215 28.59 5.25 3.64
CA SER A 215 27.88 6.55 3.57
C SER A 215 26.46 6.68 4.18
N LEU A 216 26.33 6.40 5.48
CA LEU A 216 25.05 6.44 6.24
C LEU A 216 24.51 7.85 6.58
N ARG A 217 25.31 8.93 6.52
CA ARG A 217 24.86 10.28 6.89
C ARG A 217 23.77 10.85 5.97
N LEU A 218 23.72 10.38 4.73
CA LEU A 218 22.77 10.87 3.73
C LEU A 218 21.44 10.11 3.74
N LEU A 219 21.35 8.93 4.36
CA LEU A 219 20.15 8.07 4.33
C LEU A 219 19.20 8.33 5.52
N LEU A 220 19.73 8.74 6.66
CA LEU A 220 18.95 8.96 7.89
C LEU A 220 17.78 9.97 7.74
N PRO A 221 17.98 11.17 7.16
CA PRO A 221 16.88 12.13 7.00
C PRO A 221 15.83 11.65 6.00
N TRP A 222 16.18 10.74 5.08
CA TRP A 222 15.22 10.14 4.17
C TRP A 222 14.36 9.10 4.83
N VAL A 223 14.96 8.18 5.60
CA VAL A 223 14.20 7.23 6.42
C VAL A 223 13.25 8.00 7.35
N ALA A 224 13.73 9.07 7.98
CA ALA A 224 12.89 9.95 8.79
C ALA A 224 11.77 10.62 7.98
N LEU A 225 12.03 11.11 6.76
CA LEU A 225 11.02 11.71 5.91
C LEU A 225 10.00 10.70 5.39
N VAL A 226 10.42 9.47 5.04
CA VAL A 226 9.54 8.35 4.68
C VAL A 226 8.60 8.11 5.85
N VAL A 227 9.16 7.91 7.05
CA VAL A 227 8.41 7.65 8.27
C VAL A 227 7.48 8.81 8.59
N LEU A 228 7.90 10.07 8.46
CA LEU A 228 7.07 11.24 8.71
C LEU A 228 5.94 11.42 7.68
N CYS A 229 6.20 11.24 6.38
CA CYS A 229 5.17 11.28 5.35
C CYS A 229 4.16 10.13 5.52
N MET A 230 4.63 8.97 5.97
CA MET A 230 3.79 7.82 6.28
C MET A 230 2.94 8.06 7.54
N LEU A 231 3.53 8.58 8.62
CA LEU A 231 2.81 8.98 9.84
C LEU A 231 1.78 10.10 9.55
N ALA A 232 2.13 11.06 8.70
CA ALA A 232 1.20 12.10 8.24
C ALA A 232 0.06 11.49 7.40
N GLY A 233 0.36 10.54 6.51
CA GLY A 233 -0.65 9.78 5.78
C GLY A 233 -1.59 9.01 6.71
N GLN A 234 -1.05 8.39 7.76
CA GLN A 234 -1.82 7.68 8.80
C GLN A 234 -2.75 8.61 9.59
N ALA A 235 -2.28 9.82 9.89
CA ALA A 235 -3.04 10.83 10.63
C ALA A 235 -4.11 11.50 9.75
N LEU A 236 -3.90 11.57 8.43
CA LEU A 236 -4.77 12.28 7.49
C LEU A 236 -5.74 11.38 6.72
N TYR A 237 -5.48 10.07 6.60
CA TYR A 237 -6.27 9.17 5.75
C TYR A 237 -6.51 7.82 6.45
N GLU A 238 -7.78 7.46 6.66
CA GLU A 238 -8.15 6.26 7.42
C GLU A 238 -8.21 4.96 6.59
N ARG A 239 -8.05 5.01 5.27
CA ARG A 239 -8.17 3.83 4.39
C ARG A 239 -6.80 3.39 3.86
N HIS A 240 -6.14 2.48 4.56
CA HIS A 240 -4.93 1.83 4.06
C HIS A 240 -5.21 0.36 3.75
N LEU A 241 -5.24 0.00 2.46
CA LEU A 241 -5.31 -1.40 2.04
C LEU A 241 -3.94 -2.11 2.17
N LEU A 242 -2.81 -1.40 2.13
CA LEU A 242 -1.48 -1.99 2.29
C LEU A 242 -0.97 -1.76 3.72
N PRO A 243 -0.65 -2.82 4.49
CA PRO A 243 -0.09 -2.67 5.84
C PRO A 243 1.20 -1.84 5.80
N TRP A 244 1.41 -0.98 6.79
CA TRP A 244 2.62 -0.15 6.91
C TRP A 244 3.95 -0.92 6.76
N PRO A 245 4.09 -2.15 7.29
CA PRO A 245 5.30 -2.95 7.09
C PRO A 245 5.61 -3.25 5.62
N VAL A 246 4.57 -3.43 4.80
CA VAL A 246 4.70 -3.73 3.37
C VAL A 246 5.19 -2.50 2.61
N LEU A 247 4.68 -1.32 2.94
CA LEU A 247 5.12 -0.05 2.35
C LEU A 247 6.58 0.26 2.68
N LEU A 248 7.00 -0.01 3.92
CA LEU A 248 8.39 0.15 4.35
C LEU A 248 9.34 -0.83 3.65
N ALA A 249 8.93 -2.08 3.48
CA ALA A 249 9.69 -3.07 2.73
C ALA A 249 9.87 -2.61 1.26
N TYR A 250 8.80 -2.15 0.60
CA TYR A 250 8.88 -1.65 -0.77
C TYR A 250 9.75 -0.40 -0.91
N GLY A 251 9.64 0.56 0.02
CA GLY A 251 10.53 1.72 0.05
C GLY A 251 11.98 1.34 0.24
N GLY A 252 12.28 0.39 1.13
CA GLY A 252 13.63 -0.14 1.32
C GLY A 252 14.18 -0.89 0.11
N ILE A 253 13.36 -1.68 -0.57
CA ILE A 253 13.77 -2.41 -1.78
C ILE A 253 14.03 -1.42 -2.93
N ALA A 254 13.10 -0.49 -3.19
CA ALA A 254 13.25 0.51 -4.24
C ALA A 254 14.47 1.41 -4.01
N ALA A 255 14.70 1.79 -2.76
CA ALA A 255 15.89 2.50 -2.33
C ALA A 255 17.18 1.78 -2.70
N VAL A 256 17.28 0.49 -2.36
CA VAL A 256 18.44 -0.35 -2.70
C VAL A 256 18.58 -0.45 -4.21
N LEU A 257 17.49 -0.68 -4.95
CA LEU A 257 17.53 -0.83 -6.42
C LEU A 257 17.92 0.47 -7.16
N LEU A 258 17.55 1.65 -6.64
CA LEU A 258 17.93 2.94 -7.23
C LEU A 258 19.32 3.41 -6.83
N THR A 259 19.80 3.02 -5.66
CA THR A 259 21.11 3.47 -5.16
C THR A 259 22.23 2.48 -5.46
N PHE A 260 22.01 1.18 -5.36
CA PHE A 260 23.05 0.15 -5.36
C PHE A 260 23.68 -0.12 -6.75
N PRO A 261 22.94 -0.45 -7.82
CA PRO A 261 23.52 -0.68 -9.15
C PRO A 261 24.10 0.60 -9.79
N TYR A 262 23.73 1.78 -9.26
CA TYR A 262 24.11 3.06 -9.81
C TYR A 262 25.07 3.86 -8.91
N ALA A 263 25.55 3.24 -7.82
CA ALA A 263 26.54 3.76 -6.86
C ALA A 263 27.95 3.89 -7.46
N ALA A 264 28.07 4.28 -8.72
CA ALA A 264 29.35 4.75 -9.23
C ALA A 264 29.78 5.98 -8.38
N PRO A 265 31.03 6.02 -7.88
CA PRO A 265 31.53 7.13 -7.05
C PRO A 265 31.48 8.50 -7.76
N ALA A 266 31.20 8.53 -9.06
CA ALA A 266 31.06 9.73 -9.88
C ALA A 266 29.63 10.33 -9.92
N ALA A 267 28.60 9.67 -9.37
CA ALA A 267 27.25 10.23 -9.36
C ALA A 267 27.12 11.32 -8.28
N ALA A 268 26.73 12.53 -8.69
CA ALA A 268 26.58 13.66 -7.79
C ALA A 268 25.51 13.39 -6.71
N PRO A 269 25.73 13.83 -5.44
CA PRO A 269 24.89 13.47 -4.31
C PRO A 269 23.40 13.85 -4.47
N TRP A 270 23.11 14.92 -5.22
CA TRP A 270 21.74 15.35 -5.53
C TRP A 270 20.97 14.35 -6.42
N THR A 271 21.66 13.51 -7.20
CA THR A 271 21.02 12.46 -8.02
C THR A 271 20.27 11.47 -7.12
N ARG A 272 20.91 11.08 -6.02
CA ARG A 272 20.30 10.20 -5.03
C ARG A 272 19.11 10.90 -4.37
N PHE A 273 19.25 12.19 -4.06
CA PHE A 273 18.17 12.98 -3.46
C PHE A 273 16.90 12.95 -4.32
N VAL A 274 17.04 13.18 -5.64
CA VAL A 274 15.91 13.17 -6.57
C VAL A 274 15.29 11.78 -6.69
N LEU A 275 16.09 10.72 -6.83
CA LEU A 275 15.58 9.35 -6.94
C LEU A 275 14.81 8.92 -5.68
N TRP A 276 15.30 9.30 -4.51
CA TRP A 276 14.59 9.10 -3.26
C TRP A 276 13.28 9.87 -3.23
N GLY A 277 13.29 11.17 -3.55
CA GLY A 277 12.07 11.96 -3.65
C GLY A 277 11.00 11.32 -4.56
N VAL A 278 11.42 10.76 -5.70
CA VAL A 278 10.54 10.05 -6.63
C VAL A 278 9.96 8.76 -6.03
N VAL A 279 10.76 7.95 -5.35
CA VAL A 279 10.26 6.74 -4.66
C VAL A 279 9.25 7.10 -3.59
N LEU A 280 9.56 8.11 -2.77
CA LEU A 280 8.67 8.54 -1.69
C LEU A 280 7.36 9.06 -2.25
N TRP A 281 7.42 9.82 -3.34
CA TRP A 281 6.24 10.27 -4.04
C TRP A 281 5.37 9.08 -4.50
N VAL A 282 5.95 8.09 -5.19
CA VAL A 282 5.21 6.91 -5.67
C VAL A 282 4.60 6.08 -4.52
N LEU A 283 5.31 5.95 -3.40
CA LEU A 283 4.78 5.25 -2.21
C LEU A 283 3.70 6.05 -1.48
N ALA A 284 3.79 7.38 -1.48
CA ALA A 284 2.85 8.26 -0.81
C ALA A 284 1.54 8.42 -1.59
N VAL A 285 1.58 8.38 -2.92
CA VAL A 285 0.41 8.56 -3.80
C VAL A 285 -0.80 7.68 -3.42
N PRO A 286 -0.70 6.34 -3.24
CA PRO A 286 -1.83 5.54 -2.79
C PRO A 286 -2.36 5.93 -1.41
N GLN A 287 -1.52 6.55 -0.56
CA GLN A 287 -1.91 7.00 0.78
C GLN A 287 -2.59 8.37 0.76
N LEU A 288 -2.15 9.24 -0.13
CA LEU A 288 -2.67 10.62 -0.27
C LEU A 288 -3.97 10.67 -1.07
N PHE A 289 -4.08 9.82 -2.10
CA PHE A 289 -5.18 9.85 -3.07
C PHE A 289 -6.05 8.60 -3.01
N GLY A 290 -5.79 7.69 -2.09
CA GLY A 290 -6.42 6.37 -2.04
C GLY A 290 -5.95 5.44 -3.16
N THR A 291 -6.24 4.15 -2.98
CA THR A 291 -6.02 3.11 -3.99
C THR A 291 -7.03 3.21 -5.13
N TRP A 292 -6.67 2.71 -6.30
CA TRP A 292 -7.53 2.68 -7.47
C TRP A 292 -7.54 1.27 -8.04
N LEU A 293 -8.52 0.45 -7.64
CA LEU A 293 -8.70 -0.90 -8.18
C LEU A 293 -9.73 -0.83 -9.31
N MET A 294 -9.41 -1.39 -10.48
CA MET A 294 -10.38 -1.49 -11.58
C MET A 294 -11.38 -2.59 -11.29
N ASP A 295 -12.63 -2.33 -11.66
CA ASP A 295 -13.71 -3.31 -11.74
C ASP A 295 -13.32 -4.52 -12.61
N ASP A 296 -12.64 -4.28 -13.74
CA ASP A 296 -12.14 -5.35 -14.62
C ASP A 296 -11.19 -6.34 -13.91
N ALA A 297 -10.49 -5.93 -12.85
CA ALA A 297 -9.61 -6.82 -12.09
C ALA A 297 -10.37 -7.96 -11.42
N PHE A 298 -11.64 -7.73 -11.05
CA PHE A 298 -12.46 -8.76 -10.41
C PHE A 298 -12.81 -9.91 -11.36
N ILE A 299 -12.84 -9.67 -12.67
CA ILE A 299 -12.96 -10.74 -13.66
C ILE A 299 -11.77 -11.69 -13.50
N SER A 300 -10.55 -11.14 -13.52
CA SER A 300 -9.31 -11.91 -13.36
C SER A 300 -9.30 -12.69 -12.03
N PHE A 301 -9.72 -12.06 -10.93
CA PHE A 301 -9.76 -12.68 -9.61
C PHE A 301 -10.77 -13.83 -9.54
N ARG A 302 -11.93 -13.69 -10.19
CA ARG A 302 -12.94 -14.75 -10.25
C ARG A 302 -12.46 -15.96 -11.03
N TYR A 303 -11.83 -15.76 -12.19
CA TYR A 303 -11.21 -16.86 -12.93
C TYR A 303 -10.10 -17.54 -12.11
N SER A 304 -9.27 -16.75 -11.43
CA SER A 304 -8.20 -17.26 -10.57
C SER A 304 -8.75 -18.12 -9.43
N ARG A 305 -9.84 -17.67 -8.80
CA ARG A 305 -10.57 -18.40 -7.77
C ARG A 305 -11.16 -19.71 -8.29
N ASN A 306 -11.91 -19.65 -9.38
CA ASN A 306 -12.55 -20.84 -9.95
C ASN A 306 -11.51 -21.89 -10.35
N LEU A 307 -10.32 -21.45 -10.79
CA LEU A 307 -9.20 -22.35 -11.05
C LEU A 307 -8.74 -23.08 -9.77
N ILE A 308 -8.53 -22.37 -8.66
CA ILE A 308 -8.07 -22.99 -7.40
C ILE A 308 -9.15 -23.85 -6.71
N GLU A 309 -10.43 -23.54 -6.94
CA GLU A 309 -11.57 -24.31 -6.42
C GLU A 309 -11.87 -25.57 -7.27
N GLY A 310 -11.12 -25.79 -8.35
CA GLY A 310 -11.25 -26.98 -9.21
C GLY A 310 -12.35 -26.87 -10.26
N HIS A 311 -12.97 -25.70 -10.42
CA HIS A 311 -13.95 -25.42 -11.47
C HIS A 311 -13.31 -25.13 -12.84
N GLY A 312 -11.99 -24.95 -12.88
CA GLY A 312 -11.24 -24.58 -14.07
C GLY A 312 -11.35 -23.09 -14.40
N LEU A 313 -10.82 -22.70 -15.56
CA LEU A 313 -10.86 -21.32 -16.05
C LEU A 313 -12.24 -21.00 -16.64
N THR A 314 -13.22 -20.86 -15.76
CA THR A 314 -14.59 -20.44 -16.09
C THR A 314 -14.97 -19.21 -15.28
N PHE A 315 -15.91 -18.41 -15.78
CA PHE A 315 -16.51 -17.34 -14.98
C PHE A 315 -17.62 -17.89 -14.06
N ASN A 316 -18.48 -18.77 -14.59
CA ASN A 316 -19.59 -19.38 -13.85
C ASN A 316 -19.35 -20.90 -13.75
N PRO A 317 -19.09 -21.44 -12.55
CA PRO A 317 -18.99 -22.89 -12.35
C PRO A 317 -20.24 -23.61 -12.90
N GLY A 318 -20.04 -24.67 -13.70
CA GLY A 318 -21.12 -25.42 -14.35
C GLY A 318 -21.75 -24.75 -15.59
N GLY A 319 -21.36 -23.51 -15.91
CA GLY A 319 -21.77 -22.83 -17.14
C GLY A 319 -20.90 -23.19 -18.36
N ALA A 320 -21.16 -22.52 -19.50
CA ALA A 320 -20.31 -22.63 -20.68
C ALA A 320 -18.89 -22.14 -20.37
N ILE A 321 -17.89 -22.90 -20.82
CA ILE A 321 -16.48 -22.51 -20.70
C ILE A 321 -16.20 -21.45 -21.77
N VAL A 322 -15.93 -20.23 -21.33
CA VAL A 322 -15.61 -19.08 -22.20
C VAL A 322 -14.37 -18.41 -21.64
N GLU A 323 -13.45 -18.02 -22.52
CA GLU A 323 -12.29 -17.20 -22.15
C GLU A 323 -12.72 -15.73 -22.08
N GLY A 324 -13.01 -15.25 -20.86
CA GLY A 324 -13.43 -13.88 -20.59
C GLY A 324 -12.35 -12.96 -20.02
N TYR A 325 -11.08 -13.38 -20.04
CA TYR A 325 -9.94 -12.59 -19.57
C TYR A 325 -8.98 -12.29 -20.73
N THR A 326 -8.29 -11.16 -20.66
CA THR A 326 -7.29 -10.74 -21.68
C THR A 326 -5.84 -10.90 -21.18
N ASN A 327 -5.67 -11.36 -19.95
CA ASN A 327 -4.43 -11.31 -19.19
C ASN A 327 -4.11 -12.66 -18.53
N PHE A 328 -4.09 -13.74 -19.32
CA PHE A 328 -3.90 -15.12 -18.85
C PHE A 328 -2.79 -15.29 -17.80
N LEU A 329 -1.59 -14.75 -18.05
CA LEU A 329 -0.47 -14.87 -17.11
C LEU A 329 -0.73 -14.18 -15.77
N TRP A 330 -1.50 -13.09 -15.78
CA TRP A 330 -1.91 -12.40 -14.56
C TRP A 330 -2.94 -13.22 -13.78
N VAL A 331 -3.90 -13.86 -14.46
CA VAL A 331 -4.84 -14.80 -13.85
C VAL A 331 -4.09 -15.95 -13.16
N ILE A 332 -3.12 -16.57 -13.84
CA ILE A 332 -2.31 -17.64 -13.24
C ILE A 332 -1.47 -17.14 -12.06
N TYR A 333 -0.89 -15.95 -12.16
CA TYR A 333 -0.15 -15.32 -11.07
C TYR A 333 -1.02 -15.13 -9.82
N ILE A 334 -2.23 -14.57 -9.98
CA ILE A 334 -3.16 -14.37 -8.88
C ILE A 334 -3.65 -15.72 -8.33
N ALA A 335 -3.95 -16.70 -9.18
CA ALA A 335 -4.33 -18.04 -8.75
C ALA A 335 -3.23 -18.70 -7.90
N GLY A 336 -1.97 -18.56 -8.29
CA GLY A 336 -0.84 -19.03 -7.49
C GLY A 336 -0.75 -18.36 -6.12
N GLY A 337 -1.01 -17.06 -6.04
CA GLY A 337 -1.06 -16.36 -4.77
C GLY A 337 -2.25 -16.76 -3.90
N LEU A 338 -3.43 -16.94 -4.50
CA LEU A 338 -4.61 -17.47 -3.81
C LEU A 338 -4.35 -18.86 -3.23
N ALA A 339 -3.68 -19.73 -3.98
CA ALA A 339 -3.29 -21.07 -3.50
C ALA A 339 -2.33 -21.04 -2.30
N LEU A 340 -1.55 -19.96 -2.15
CA LEU A 340 -0.68 -19.70 -1.01
C LEU A 340 -1.40 -18.98 0.15
N GLY A 341 -2.70 -18.72 0.03
CA GLY A 341 -3.52 -18.04 1.03
C GLY A 341 -3.41 -16.50 1.00
N PHE A 342 -2.82 -15.91 -0.06
CA PHE A 342 -2.82 -14.46 -0.20
C PHE A 342 -4.18 -13.94 -0.66
N GLU A 343 -4.53 -12.76 -0.14
CA GLU A 343 -5.69 -11.98 -0.58
C GLU A 343 -5.40 -11.37 -1.97
N PRO A 344 -6.24 -11.59 -3.01
CA PRO A 344 -5.93 -11.25 -4.39
C PRO A 344 -5.87 -9.74 -4.64
N VAL A 345 -6.69 -8.92 -3.97
CA VAL A 345 -6.66 -7.47 -4.12
C VAL A 345 -5.33 -6.93 -3.60
N LEU A 346 -4.95 -7.31 -2.38
CA LEU A 346 -3.68 -6.97 -1.77
C LEU A 346 -2.52 -7.45 -2.62
N LEU A 347 -2.55 -8.71 -3.05
CA LEU A 347 -1.51 -9.30 -3.87
C LEU A 347 -1.32 -8.48 -5.15
N ALA A 348 -2.41 -8.18 -5.85
CA ALA A 348 -2.37 -7.42 -7.08
C ALA A 348 -1.84 -6.00 -6.84
N GLN A 349 -2.36 -5.27 -5.85
CA GLN A 349 -1.93 -3.90 -5.54
C GLN A 349 -0.48 -3.82 -5.07
N ALA A 350 -0.07 -4.72 -4.19
CA ALA A 350 1.31 -4.81 -3.71
C ALA A 350 2.26 -5.06 -4.89
N THR A 351 1.85 -5.94 -5.81
CA THR A 351 2.62 -6.31 -6.99
C THR A 351 2.72 -5.17 -8.00
N THR A 352 1.61 -4.49 -8.31
CA THR A 352 1.64 -3.34 -9.22
C THR A 352 2.47 -2.18 -8.66
N LEU A 353 2.44 -1.96 -7.34
CA LEU A 353 3.30 -0.99 -6.68
C LEU A 353 4.79 -1.38 -6.75
N ALA A 354 5.11 -2.65 -6.48
CA ALA A 354 6.47 -3.17 -6.60
C ALA A 354 7.01 -3.01 -8.03
N ILE A 355 6.17 -3.35 -9.01
CA ILE A 355 6.48 -3.20 -10.44
C ILE A 355 6.65 -1.73 -10.81
N ALA A 356 5.83 -0.82 -10.29
CA ALA A 356 5.99 0.62 -10.53
C ALA A 356 7.37 1.12 -10.06
N LEU A 357 7.79 0.72 -8.86
CA LEU A 357 9.11 1.07 -8.31
C LEU A 357 10.24 0.48 -9.15
N PHE A 358 10.11 -0.77 -9.60
CA PHE A 358 11.09 -1.39 -10.48
C PHE A 358 11.13 -0.71 -11.86
N CYS A 359 9.98 -0.31 -12.40
CA CYS A 359 9.87 0.42 -13.66
C CYS A 359 10.62 1.75 -13.60
N LEU A 360 10.53 2.50 -12.50
CA LEU A 360 11.34 3.70 -12.28
C LEU A 360 12.85 3.40 -12.33
N THR A 361 13.29 2.30 -11.72
CA THR A 361 14.70 1.92 -11.70
C THR A 361 15.23 1.53 -13.08
N ALA A 362 14.42 0.80 -13.85
CA ALA A 362 14.73 0.40 -15.23
C ALA A 362 14.75 1.62 -16.16
N CYS A 363 13.77 2.52 -15.99
CA CYS A 363 13.66 3.75 -16.76
C CYS A 363 14.89 4.66 -16.55
N TYR A 364 15.31 4.84 -15.28
CA TYR A 364 16.54 5.57 -14.96
C TYR A 364 17.78 4.91 -15.58
N GLY A 365 17.90 3.58 -15.47
CA GLY A 365 19.00 2.80 -16.03
C GLY A 365 19.13 2.99 -17.54
N LEU A 366 18.02 2.87 -18.26
CA LEU A 366 17.96 3.08 -19.70
C LEU A 366 18.28 4.54 -20.07
N ALA A 367 17.69 5.51 -19.37
CA ALA A 367 17.92 6.94 -19.63
C ALA A 367 19.39 7.34 -19.41
N ARG A 368 20.08 6.74 -18.42
CA ARG A 368 21.53 6.95 -18.25
C ARG A 368 22.34 6.51 -19.45
N GLN A 369 21.94 5.43 -20.11
CA GLN A 369 22.65 4.91 -21.27
C GLN A 369 22.41 5.80 -22.51
N TRP A 370 21.21 6.36 -22.65
CA TRP A 370 20.83 7.13 -23.85
C TRP A 370 21.15 8.61 -23.74
N LEU A 371 20.83 9.21 -22.59
CA LEU A 371 20.89 10.67 -22.38
C LEU A 371 22.11 11.08 -21.53
N GLY A 372 22.87 10.11 -21.02
CA GLY A 372 23.96 10.33 -20.08
C GLY A 372 23.48 10.71 -18.67
N THR A 373 24.43 10.76 -17.73
CA THR A 373 24.12 10.96 -16.29
C THR A 373 23.43 12.30 -15.98
N ARG A 374 23.64 13.34 -16.81
CA ARG A 374 23.07 14.69 -16.58
C ARG A 374 21.55 14.71 -16.70
N TRP A 375 21.00 14.04 -17.71
CA TRP A 375 19.58 14.09 -18.05
C TRP A 375 18.81 12.83 -17.65
N ALA A 376 19.50 11.78 -17.21
CA ALA A 376 18.89 10.51 -16.85
C ALA A 376 17.77 10.61 -15.80
N LEU A 377 17.83 11.61 -14.91
CA LEU A 377 16.82 11.83 -13.88
C LEU A 377 15.51 12.38 -14.42
N ALA A 378 15.51 13.01 -15.60
CA ALA A 378 14.28 13.51 -16.21
C ALA A 378 13.28 12.37 -16.45
N ALA A 379 13.76 11.20 -16.85
CA ALA A 379 12.91 10.06 -17.18
C ALA A 379 12.09 9.52 -15.98
N PRO A 380 12.68 9.13 -14.82
CA PRO A 380 11.90 8.69 -13.67
C PRO A 380 11.08 9.83 -13.04
N VAL A 381 11.54 11.09 -13.10
CA VAL A 381 10.77 12.25 -12.59
C VAL A 381 9.50 12.46 -13.42
N LEU A 382 9.62 12.48 -14.76
CA LEU A 382 8.48 12.63 -15.65
C LEU A 382 7.51 11.46 -15.54
N LEU A 383 8.03 10.23 -15.46
CA LEU A 383 7.20 9.03 -15.28
C LEU A 383 6.42 9.09 -13.95
N ALA A 384 7.07 9.50 -12.87
CA ALA A 384 6.44 9.64 -11.56
C ALA A 384 5.49 10.84 -11.46
N ALA A 385 5.62 11.83 -12.35
CA ALA A 385 4.67 12.94 -12.47
C ALA A 385 3.46 12.60 -13.36
N MET A 386 3.51 11.50 -14.13
CA MET A 386 2.46 11.13 -15.07
C MET A 386 1.24 10.52 -14.33
N PRO A 387 0.06 11.16 -14.38
CA PRO A 387 -1.12 10.68 -13.65
C PRO A 387 -1.55 9.26 -14.04
N ALA A 388 -1.42 8.91 -15.33
CA ALA A 388 -1.76 7.57 -15.80
C ALA A 388 -0.85 6.50 -15.17
N PHE A 389 0.46 6.74 -15.10
CA PHE A 389 1.39 5.80 -14.46
C PHE A 389 1.08 5.63 -12.97
N LEU A 390 0.84 6.74 -12.28
CA LEU A 390 0.48 6.73 -10.87
C LEU A 390 -0.83 5.98 -10.62
N THR A 391 -1.88 6.23 -11.41
CA THR A 391 -3.18 5.59 -11.24
C THR A 391 -3.15 4.10 -11.57
N TYR A 392 -2.60 3.72 -12.73
CA TYR A 392 -2.62 2.33 -13.19
C TYR A 392 -1.50 1.45 -12.62
N SER A 393 -0.55 2.03 -11.87
CA SER A 393 0.55 1.27 -11.25
C SER A 393 0.63 1.51 -9.74
N ALA A 394 0.94 2.74 -9.31
CA ALA A 394 1.22 3.04 -7.91
C ALA A 394 -0.02 2.99 -6.99
N ARG A 395 -1.18 3.48 -7.48
CA ARG A 395 -2.47 3.37 -6.79
C ARG A 395 -3.10 1.97 -6.91
N GLY A 396 -2.58 1.16 -7.83
CA GLY A 396 -2.81 -0.27 -7.94
C GLY A 396 -4.12 -0.66 -8.63
N SER A 397 -4.13 -0.61 -9.97
CA SER A 397 -5.28 -1.00 -10.82
C SER A 397 -5.77 -2.43 -10.60
N GLY A 398 -4.95 -3.30 -10.02
CA GLY A 398 -5.24 -4.73 -9.90
C GLY A 398 -4.98 -5.51 -11.20
N MET A 399 -4.49 -4.83 -12.24
CA MET A 399 -4.28 -5.37 -13.58
C MET A 399 -2.79 -5.43 -13.94
N GLU A 400 -2.47 -6.16 -14.99
CA GLU A 400 -1.14 -6.33 -15.55
C GLU A 400 -0.54 -5.05 -16.19
N THR A 401 -1.26 -3.93 -16.20
CA THR A 401 -0.85 -2.68 -16.87
C THR A 401 0.54 -2.19 -16.42
N ALA A 402 0.82 -2.26 -15.12
CA ALA A 402 2.14 -1.91 -14.59
C ALA A 402 3.23 -2.86 -15.12
N LEU A 403 2.93 -4.15 -15.23
CA LEU A 403 3.83 -5.18 -15.76
C LEU A 403 4.12 -4.92 -17.24
N VAL A 404 3.08 -4.60 -18.03
CA VAL A 404 3.22 -4.23 -19.45
C VAL A 404 4.15 -3.03 -19.62
N ALA A 405 3.97 -1.98 -18.80
CA ALA A 405 4.84 -0.80 -18.83
C ALA A 405 6.30 -1.14 -18.51
N LEU A 406 6.53 -1.97 -17.49
CA LEU A 406 7.87 -2.44 -17.15
C LEU A 406 8.49 -3.25 -18.30
N LEU A 407 7.76 -4.22 -18.84
CA LEU A 407 8.25 -5.06 -19.94
C LEU A 407 8.58 -4.23 -21.18
N ALA A 408 7.81 -3.19 -21.47
CA ALA A 408 8.12 -2.26 -22.55
C ALA A 408 9.47 -1.54 -22.32
N VAL A 409 9.73 -1.04 -21.10
CA VAL A 409 11.02 -0.43 -20.75
C VAL A 409 12.17 -1.43 -20.86
N LEU A 410 11.98 -2.65 -20.37
CA LEU A 410 13.00 -3.71 -20.46
C LEU A 410 13.26 -4.15 -21.90
N ALA A 411 12.22 -4.22 -22.74
CA ALA A 411 12.35 -4.52 -24.16
C ALA A 411 13.15 -3.44 -24.90
N LEU A 412 12.85 -2.16 -24.65
CA LEU A 412 13.65 -1.05 -25.20
C LEU A 412 15.11 -1.12 -24.75
N TRP A 413 15.34 -1.49 -23.49
CA TRP A 413 16.69 -1.67 -22.99
C TRP A 413 17.42 -2.84 -23.65
N ALA A 414 16.74 -3.98 -23.85
CA ALA A 414 17.29 -5.12 -24.55
C ALA A 414 17.64 -4.79 -26.02
N ILE A 415 16.76 -4.07 -26.73
CA ILE A 415 16.99 -3.61 -28.11
C ILE A 415 18.23 -2.72 -28.18
N TRP A 416 18.35 -1.75 -27.27
CA TRP A 416 19.53 -0.87 -27.23
C TRP A 416 20.83 -1.65 -26.98
N ARG A 417 20.80 -2.64 -26.08
CA ARG A 417 21.94 -3.53 -25.86
C ARG A 417 22.30 -4.32 -27.13
N ALA A 418 21.32 -4.87 -27.84
CA ALA A 418 21.58 -5.61 -29.06
C ALA A 418 22.24 -4.74 -30.15
N GLN A 419 21.77 -3.51 -30.35
CA GLN A 419 22.34 -2.58 -31.34
C GLN A 419 23.77 -2.16 -31.01
N THR A 420 24.07 -1.88 -29.74
CA THR A 420 25.43 -1.52 -29.30
C THR A 420 26.40 -2.68 -29.46
N TRP A 421 25.94 -3.93 -29.25
CA TRP A 421 26.74 -5.13 -29.53
C TRP A 421 27.07 -5.30 -31.01
N GLN A 422 26.08 -5.13 -31.91
CA GLN A 422 26.32 -5.21 -33.36
C GLN A 422 27.23 -4.08 -33.86
N GLY A 423 27.05 -2.85 -33.36
CA GLY A 423 27.94 -1.73 -33.66
C GLY A 423 29.37 -1.93 -33.14
N GLY A 424 29.54 -2.60 -32.00
CA GLY A 424 30.85 -2.99 -31.45
C GLY A 424 31.55 -4.07 -32.27
N LEU A 425 30.81 -5.07 -32.76
CA LEU A 425 31.32 -6.10 -33.68
C LEU A 425 31.75 -5.51 -35.02
N LEU A 426 30.93 -4.63 -35.61
CA LEU A 426 31.26 -3.95 -36.87
C LEU A 426 32.45 -2.98 -36.72
N ARG A 427 32.56 -2.26 -35.61
CA ARG A 427 33.73 -1.43 -35.30
C ARG A 427 34.99 -2.26 -35.01
N GLY A 428 34.85 -3.43 -34.37
CA GLY A 428 35.96 -4.36 -34.15
C GLY A 428 36.53 -4.96 -35.45
N CYS A 429 35.67 -5.17 -36.46
CA CYS A 429 36.12 -5.63 -37.78
C CYS A 429 36.80 -4.52 -38.61
N CYS A 430 36.44 -3.25 -38.45
CA CYS A 430 37.05 -2.15 -39.22
C CYS A 430 38.39 -1.64 -38.65
N VAL A 431 38.78 -1.98 -37.41
CA VAL A 431 40.02 -1.46 -36.76
C VAL A 431 41.23 -2.37 -37.00
N ARG A 432 41.15 -3.38 -37.90
CA ARG A 432 42.27 -4.31 -38.15
C ARG A 432 42.87 -4.28 -39.56
N TRP A 433 42.55 -3.26 -40.35
CA TRP A 433 43.12 -3.06 -41.69
C TRP A 433 43.47 -1.58 -41.91
N SER A 434 44.55 -1.11 -41.28
CA SER A 434 45.29 0.09 -41.70
C SER A 434 46.67 0.08 -41.08
#